data_AF-A0A966C9W4-F1
#
_entry.id   AF-A0A966C9W4-F1
#
_cell.length_a   1.000
_cell.length_b   1.000
_cell.length_c   1.000
_cell.angle_alpha   90.00
_cell.angle_beta   90.00
_cell.angle_gamma   90.00
#
_symmetry.space_group_name_H-M   'P 1'
#
loop_
_entity.id
_entity.type
_entity.pdbx_description
1 polymer ?
#
loop_
_entity_poly.entity_id
_entity_poly.type
_entity_poly.pdbx_seq_one_letter_code
_entity_poly.pdbx_strand_id
1 'polypeptide(L)'
;MSNQKSQEEIAIEKQKIHEILILLEQLLQREEVTGKAIIGCLYDIAMINLINKYCPLWGINSTLKYLVRFPRPIAQSLGVKLYLQPKCPKLITDWLYTLVEFPEKKVLTLDIEVINNQLLPTLKQSKLEIKSLQNKVKILTGSLICTVAIFTGSFALIAYNLDINFLELLGPSQASLKD
;
A
#
# COMPACT_ATOMS: atom_id res chain seq x y z
N MET A 1 41.93 -2.63 23.23
CA MET A 1 42.09 -3.98 22.66
C MET A 1 40.77 -4.31 21.99
N SER A 2 40.73 -4.33 20.66
CA SER A 2 39.55 -4.74 19.90
C SER A 2 39.33 -6.22 20.20
N ASN A 3 38.17 -6.56 20.77
CA ASN A 3 37.89 -7.93 21.18
C ASN A 3 37.43 -8.67 19.93
N GLN A 4 38.37 -9.16 19.12
CA GLN A 4 38.05 -10.00 17.98
C GLN A 4 37.40 -11.27 18.51
N LYS A 5 36.07 -11.40 18.34
CA LYS A 5 35.33 -12.64 18.61
C LYS A 5 36.08 -13.81 17.96
N SER A 6 36.28 -14.87 18.72
CA SER A 6 36.88 -16.09 18.20
C SER A 6 35.98 -16.67 17.10
N GLN A 7 36.56 -17.36 16.10
CA GLN A 7 35.78 -17.98 15.02
C GLN A 7 34.74 -18.98 15.57
N GLU A 8 35.02 -19.61 16.70
CA GLU A 8 34.10 -20.50 17.41
C GLU A 8 32.89 -19.75 17.99
N GLU A 9 33.10 -18.57 18.57
CA GLU A 9 32.02 -17.73 19.12
C GLU A 9 31.08 -17.24 18.02
N ILE A 10 31.61 -16.89 16.85
CA ILE A 10 30.83 -16.48 15.67
C ILE A 10 30.00 -17.66 15.14
N ALA A 11 30.57 -18.88 15.16
CA ALA A 11 29.85 -20.08 14.71
C ALA A 11 28.71 -20.43 15.67
N ILE A 12 28.95 -20.37 16.99
CA ILE A 12 27.93 -20.59 18.02
C ILE A 12 26.81 -19.56 17.90
N GLU A 13 27.16 -18.28 17.72
CA GLU A 13 26.19 -17.20 17.55
C GLU A 13 25.28 -17.42 16.33
N LYS A 14 25.85 -17.77 15.17
CA LYS A 14 25.08 -18.12 13.97
C LYS A 14 24.15 -19.30 14.19
N GLN A 15 24.62 -20.32 14.91
CA GLN A 15 23.80 -21.48 15.25
C GLN A 15 22.60 -21.06 16.12
N LYS A 16 22.82 -20.22 17.14
CA LYS A 16 21.74 -19.76 18.02
C LYS A 16 20.72 -18.87 17.32
N ILE A 17 21.16 -18.01 16.42
CA ILE A 17 20.25 -17.21 15.57
C ILE A 17 19.41 -18.12 14.67
N HIS A 18 20.03 -19.16 14.09
CA HIS A 18 19.31 -20.12 13.25
C HIS A 18 18.29 -20.94 14.07
N GLU A 19 18.65 -21.38 15.27
CA GLU A 19 17.72 -22.04 16.20
C GLU A 19 16.52 -21.14 16.53
N ILE A 20 16.73 -19.86 16.82
CA ILE A 20 15.65 -18.88 17.09
C ILE A 20 14.73 -18.74 15.89
N LEU A 21 15.28 -18.64 14.66
CA LEU A 21 14.50 -18.54 13.44
C LEU A 21 13.56 -19.74 13.28
N ILE A 22 14.08 -20.96 13.46
CA ILE A 22 13.30 -22.19 13.35
C ILE A 22 12.17 -22.20 14.38
N LEU A 23 12.45 -21.82 15.64
CA LEU A 23 11.45 -21.77 16.70
C LEU A 23 10.32 -20.78 16.36
N LEU A 24 10.68 -19.60 15.83
CA LEU A 24 9.70 -18.61 15.40
C LEU A 24 8.87 -19.08 14.21
N GLU A 25 9.48 -19.74 13.24
CA GLU A 25 8.76 -20.30 12.10
C GLU A 25 7.76 -21.37 12.54
N GLN A 26 8.18 -22.27 13.42
CA GLN A 26 7.30 -23.29 14.00
C GLN A 26 6.15 -22.69 14.81
N LEU A 27 6.43 -21.65 15.61
CA LEU A 27 5.42 -20.94 16.39
C LEU A 27 4.37 -20.32 15.47
N LEU A 28 4.82 -19.64 14.42
CA LEU A 28 3.94 -18.91 13.50
C LEU A 28 3.16 -19.84 12.55
N GLN A 29 3.70 -21.02 12.25
CA GLN A 29 2.97 -22.06 11.51
C GLN A 29 1.89 -22.73 12.38
N ARG A 30 2.16 -22.96 13.67
CA ARG A 30 1.20 -23.59 14.59
C ARG A 30 0.10 -22.62 15.03
N GLU A 31 0.41 -21.34 15.16
CA GLU A 31 -0.52 -20.31 15.64
C GLU A 31 -1.16 -19.49 14.50
N GLU A 32 -1.75 -20.18 13.51
CA GLU A 32 -2.41 -19.51 12.39
C GLU A 32 -3.56 -18.59 12.85
N VAL A 33 -4.29 -18.98 13.90
CA VAL A 33 -5.40 -18.20 14.47
C VAL A 33 -4.91 -16.87 15.03
N THR A 34 -3.84 -16.91 15.83
CA THR A 34 -3.20 -15.71 16.38
C THR A 34 -2.65 -14.82 15.27
N GLY A 35 -2.03 -15.43 14.25
CA GLY A 35 -1.57 -14.70 13.07
C GLY A 35 -2.70 -13.97 12.34
N LYS A 36 -3.85 -14.62 12.13
CA LYS A 36 -5.04 -14.01 11.49
C LYS A 36 -5.61 -12.87 12.35
N ALA A 37 -5.57 -13.02 13.67
CA ALA A 37 -6.00 -11.97 14.60
C ALA A 37 -5.08 -10.74 14.50
N ILE A 38 -3.76 -10.93 14.53
CA ILE A 38 -2.76 -9.84 14.37
C ILE A 38 -2.96 -9.10 13.05
N ILE A 39 -3.06 -9.83 11.93
CA ILE A 39 -3.32 -9.24 10.62
C ILE A 39 -4.67 -8.51 10.59
N GLY A 40 -5.70 -9.06 11.23
CA GLY A 40 -7.01 -8.42 11.36
C GLY A 40 -6.92 -7.06 12.05
N CYS A 41 -6.22 -6.99 13.19
CA CYS A 41 -5.99 -5.73 13.91
C CYS A 41 -5.21 -4.72 13.07
N LEU A 42 -4.14 -5.16 12.40
CA LEU A 42 -3.35 -4.31 11.51
C LEU A 42 -4.17 -3.76 10.34
N TYR A 43 -4.99 -4.61 9.73
CA TYR A 43 -5.87 -4.25 8.64
C TYR A 43 -6.88 -3.18 9.10
N ASP A 44 -7.52 -3.37 10.24
CA ASP A 44 -8.51 -2.43 10.77
C ASP A 44 -7.88 -1.04 11.00
N ILE A 45 -6.69 -0.97 11.60
CA ILE A 45 -5.95 0.28 11.81
C ILE A 45 -5.53 0.91 10.48
N ALA A 46 -4.96 0.11 9.58
CA ALA A 46 -4.46 0.58 8.29
C ALA A 46 -5.58 1.20 7.45
N MET A 47 -6.73 0.54 7.40
CA MET A 47 -7.85 0.99 6.58
C MET A 47 -8.53 2.23 7.17
N ILE A 48 -8.66 2.33 8.50
CA ILE A 48 -9.16 3.56 9.13
C ILE A 48 -8.23 4.74 8.80
N ASN A 49 -6.91 4.54 8.93
CA ASN A 49 -5.93 5.58 8.63
C ASN A 49 -5.91 5.96 7.14
N LEU A 50 -6.06 4.98 6.25
CA LEU A 50 -6.11 5.19 4.81
C LEU A 50 -7.37 5.95 4.40
N ILE A 51 -8.54 5.58 4.93
CA ILE A 51 -9.79 6.31 4.67
C ILE A 51 -9.68 7.75 5.15
N ASN A 52 -9.22 7.97 6.38
CA ASN A 52 -9.10 9.31 6.95
C ASN A 52 -8.12 10.19 6.15
N LYS A 53 -7.06 9.61 5.58
CA LYS A 53 -6.05 10.35 4.80
C LYS A 53 -6.49 10.67 3.37
N TYR A 54 -7.16 9.74 2.68
CA TYR A 54 -7.46 9.86 1.24
C TYR A 54 -8.94 10.16 0.93
N CYS A 55 -9.84 9.95 1.88
CA CYS A 55 -11.29 10.16 1.69
C CYS A 55 -11.88 11.02 2.83
N PRO A 56 -11.54 12.33 2.90
CA PRO A 56 -12.03 13.24 3.92
C PRO A 56 -13.51 13.63 3.74
N LEU A 57 -14.16 13.21 2.65
CA LEU A 57 -15.57 13.51 2.35
C LEU A 57 -16.49 12.88 3.40
N TRP A 58 -17.15 13.73 4.20
CA TRP A 58 -17.92 13.35 5.38
C TRP A 58 -19.01 12.29 5.09
N GLY A 59 -19.68 12.37 3.94
CA GLY A 59 -20.74 11.43 3.55
C GLY A 59 -20.25 10.05 3.07
N ILE A 60 -19.03 9.96 2.53
CA ILE A 60 -18.47 8.71 1.97
C ILE A 60 -17.61 7.99 3.02
N ASN A 61 -17.12 8.70 4.03
CA ASN A 61 -16.27 8.14 5.09
C ASN A 61 -16.95 6.96 5.82
N SER A 62 -18.23 7.10 6.18
CA SER A 62 -18.99 6.02 6.86
C SER A 62 -19.21 4.80 5.97
N THR A 63 -19.55 5.01 4.69
CA THR A 63 -19.79 3.90 3.76
C THR A 63 -18.48 3.17 3.46
N LEU A 64 -17.38 3.89 3.26
CA LEU A 64 -16.05 3.30 3.07
C LEU A 64 -15.62 2.49 4.30
N LYS A 65 -15.80 3.02 5.52
CA LYS A 65 -15.50 2.28 6.75
C LYS A 65 -16.28 0.97 6.88
N TYR A 66 -17.52 0.93 6.39
CA TYR A 66 -18.29 -0.30 6.32
C TYR A 66 -17.78 -1.25 5.25
N LEU A 67 -17.49 -0.73 4.05
CA LEU A 67 -17.02 -1.53 2.91
C LEU A 67 -15.67 -2.20 3.17
N VAL A 68 -14.83 -1.57 4.01
CA VAL A 68 -13.56 -2.14 4.48
C VAL A 68 -13.72 -3.44 5.25
N ARG A 69 -14.90 -3.77 5.79
CA ARG A 69 -15.08 -5.06 6.48
C ARG A 69 -15.16 -6.25 5.53
N PHE A 70 -15.52 -6.05 4.26
CA PHE A 70 -15.71 -7.16 3.31
C PHE A 70 -14.40 -7.85 2.88
N PRO A 71 -13.29 -7.14 2.58
CA PRO A 71 -12.02 -7.78 2.26
C PRO A 71 -11.32 -8.41 3.47
N ARG A 72 -11.78 -8.13 4.70
CA ARG A 72 -11.11 -8.52 5.96
C ARG A 72 -10.75 -10.01 6.05
N PRO A 73 -11.66 -10.98 5.85
CA PRO A 73 -11.31 -12.41 5.95
C PRO A 73 -10.28 -12.85 4.90
N ILE A 74 -10.34 -12.27 3.71
CA ILE A 74 -9.40 -12.53 2.62
C ILE A 74 -8.03 -11.94 2.98
N ALA A 75 -8.01 -10.70 3.49
CA ALA A 75 -6.80 -10.03 3.96
C ALA A 75 -6.14 -10.79 5.11
N GLN A 76 -6.92 -11.35 6.04
CA GLN A 76 -6.41 -12.20 7.12
C GLN A 76 -5.74 -13.46 6.58
N SER A 77 -6.42 -14.21 5.70
CA SER A 77 -5.87 -15.45 5.15
C SER A 77 -4.63 -15.19 4.30
N LEU A 78 -4.67 -14.19 3.41
CA LEU A 78 -3.54 -13.86 2.54
C LEU A 78 -2.41 -13.19 3.32
N GLY A 79 -2.72 -12.31 4.27
CA GLY A 79 -1.75 -11.64 5.11
C GLY A 79 -0.93 -12.64 5.94
N VAL A 80 -1.57 -13.66 6.51
CA VAL A 80 -0.83 -14.71 7.22
C VAL A 80 0.02 -15.54 6.27
N LYS A 81 -0.56 -16.03 5.16
CA LYS A 81 0.13 -16.95 4.25
C LYS A 81 1.26 -16.31 3.47
N LEU A 82 1.09 -15.06 2.99
CA LEU A 82 2.04 -14.40 2.10
C LEU A 82 3.01 -13.45 2.82
N TYR A 83 2.63 -12.94 3.98
CA TYR A 83 3.43 -11.93 4.68
C TYR A 83 3.90 -12.42 6.03
N LEU A 84 2.98 -12.85 6.91
CA LEU A 84 3.33 -13.20 8.27
C LEU A 84 4.23 -14.44 8.30
N GLN A 85 3.77 -15.58 7.79
CA GLN A 85 4.52 -16.84 7.80
C GLN A 85 5.93 -16.75 7.18
N PRO A 86 6.12 -16.23 5.95
CA PRO A 86 7.44 -16.25 5.31
C PRO A 86 8.37 -15.11 5.73
N LYS A 87 7.86 -13.93 6.13
CA LYS A 87 8.70 -12.75 6.37
C LYS A 87 8.86 -12.41 7.84
N CYS A 88 7.84 -12.63 8.65
CA CYS A 88 7.82 -12.21 10.06
C CYS A 88 8.88 -12.92 10.92
N PRO A 89 9.10 -14.26 10.80
CA PRO A 89 10.11 -14.95 11.61
C PRO A 89 11.50 -14.34 11.44
N LYS A 90 11.87 -14.04 10.19
CA LYS A 90 13.14 -13.41 9.86
C LYS A 90 13.23 -11.98 10.41
N LEU A 91 12.19 -11.17 10.19
CA LEU A 91 12.14 -9.79 10.69
C LEU A 91 12.30 -9.71 12.22
N ILE A 92 11.64 -10.60 12.97
CA ILE A 92 11.75 -10.64 14.43
C ILE A 92 13.14 -11.15 14.83
N THR A 93 13.67 -12.17 14.16
CA THR A 93 15.01 -12.71 14.45
C THR A 93 16.09 -11.65 14.23
N ASP A 94 16.00 -10.91 13.12
CA ASP A 94 16.92 -9.81 12.80
C ASP A 94 16.82 -8.68 13.85
N TRP A 95 15.60 -8.31 14.26
CA TRP A 95 15.38 -7.31 15.31
C TRP A 95 15.93 -7.78 16.67
N LEU A 96 15.68 -9.03 17.06
CA LEU A 96 16.22 -9.61 18.29
C LEU A 96 17.75 -9.62 18.27
N TYR A 97 18.35 -9.93 17.12
CA TYR A 97 19.79 -9.88 16.94
C TYR A 97 20.35 -8.46 17.15
N THR A 98 19.70 -7.42 16.60
CA THR A 98 20.11 -6.02 16.83
C THR A 98 20.07 -5.59 18.30
N LEU A 99 19.23 -6.20 19.14
CA LEU A 99 19.17 -5.89 20.58
C LEU A 99 20.34 -6.50 21.36
N VAL A 100 20.92 -7.59 20.88
CA VAL A 100 22.01 -8.32 21.53
C VAL A 100 23.36 -7.95 20.91
N GLU A 101 23.36 -7.40 19.70
CA GLU A 101 24.52 -6.79 19.08
C GLU A 101 24.87 -5.50 19.84
N PHE A 102 25.90 -5.57 20.69
CA PHE A 102 26.47 -4.40 21.33
C PHE A 102 27.45 -3.76 20.34
N PRO A 103 27.11 -2.65 19.65
CA PRO A 103 28.08 -1.96 18.84
C PRO A 103 29.23 -1.50 19.74
N GLU A 104 30.47 -1.89 19.43
CA GLU A 104 31.64 -1.26 20.03
C GLU A 104 31.50 0.26 19.80
N LYS A 105 31.50 1.01 20.89
CA LYS A 105 31.28 2.46 20.99
C LYS A 105 32.24 3.25 20.08
N LYS A 106 31.96 3.27 18.77
CA LYS A 106 32.65 4.07 17.75
C LYS A 106 31.66 4.78 16.80
N VAL A 107 30.36 4.62 17.04
CA VAL A 107 29.29 4.97 16.10
C VAL A 107 28.76 6.41 16.30
N LEU A 108 28.91 7.00 17.49
CA LEU A 108 28.32 8.32 17.77
C LEU A 108 28.99 9.49 17.03
N THR A 109 30.16 9.32 16.41
CA THR A 109 30.83 10.40 15.65
C THR A 109 30.76 10.21 14.14
N LEU A 110 30.67 8.97 13.62
CA LEU A 110 30.61 8.71 12.17
C LEU A 110 29.18 8.81 11.64
N ASP A 111 28.17 8.40 12.41
CA ASP A 111 26.78 8.45 11.95
C ASP A 111 26.25 9.88 11.85
N ILE A 112 26.63 10.78 12.75
CA ILE A 112 26.18 12.19 12.68
C ILE A 112 26.74 12.88 11.43
N GLU A 113 27.98 12.56 11.05
CA GLU A 113 28.64 13.10 9.86
C GLU A 113 28.07 12.51 8.56
N VAL A 114 27.84 11.19 8.50
CA VAL A 114 27.22 10.52 7.35
C VAL A 114 25.74 10.88 7.18
N ILE A 115 24.99 10.99 8.29
CA ILE A 115 23.58 11.42 8.26
C ILE A 115 23.48 12.85 7.75
N ASN A 116 24.31 13.79 8.23
CA ASN A 116 24.26 15.18 7.76
C ASN A 116 24.81 15.35 6.33
N ASN A 117 25.91 14.69 5.99
CA ASN A 117 26.60 14.93 4.71
C ASN A 117 26.01 14.13 3.55
N GLN A 118 25.35 12.99 3.82
CA GLN A 118 24.93 12.06 2.76
C GLN A 118 23.43 11.76 2.80
N LEU A 119 22.87 11.50 3.98
CA LEU A 119 21.48 11.04 4.11
C LEU A 119 20.47 12.21 4.11
N LEU A 120 20.82 13.33 4.75
CA LEU A 120 20.00 14.55 4.78
C LEU A 120 19.84 15.21 3.39
N PRO A 121 20.91 15.38 2.56
CA PRO A 121 20.76 15.95 1.23
C PRO A 121 20.00 15.01 0.27
N THR A 122 20.22 13.70 0.35
CA THR A 122 19.49 12.72 -0.50
C THR A 122 18.00 12.65 -0.15
N LEU A 123 17.63 12.78 1.13
CA LEU A 123 16.22 12.88 1.53
C LEU A 123 15.57 14.18 1.04
N LYS A 124 16.29 15.31 1.10
CA LYS A 124 15.80 16.58 0.56
C LYS A 124 15.61 16.50 -0.95
N GLN A 125 16.58 15.94 -1.67
CA GLN A 125 16.53 15.76 -3.12
C GLN A 125 15.37 14.83 -3.53
N SER A 126 15.26 13.66 -2.89
CA SER A 126 14.16 12.72 -3.18
C SER A 126 12.79 13.33 -2.89
N LYS A 127 12.63 14.13 -1.83
CA LYS A 127 11.38 14.88 -1.59
C LYS A 127 11.05 15.87 -2.72
N LEU A 128 12.06 16.56 -3.26
CA LEU A 128 11.87 17.48 -4.39
C LEU A 128 11.49 16.72 -5.66
N GLU A 129 12.14 15.59 -5.92
CA GLU A 129 11.83 14.71 -7.05
C GLU A 129 10.42 14.10 -6.94
N ILE A 130 10.00 13.66 -5.76
CA ILE A 130 8.63 13.16 -5.53
C ILE A 130 7.61 14.28 -5.82
N LYS A 131 7.88 15.51 -5.38
CA LYS A 131 6.98 16.64 -5.63
C LYS A 131 6.90 17.00 -7.12
N SER A 132 8.00 16.90 -7.85
CA SER A 132 8.02 17.15 -9.29
C SER A 132 7.33 16.03 -10.09
N LEU A 133 7.50 14.77 -9.68
CA LEU A 133 6.78 13.61 -10.24
C LEU A 133 5.29 13.69 -9.98
N GLN A 134 4.88 14.12 -8.79
CA GLN A 134 3.47 14.36 -8.47
C GLN A 134 2.86 15.44 -9.37
N ASN A 135 3.62 16.49 -9.69
CA ASN A 135 3.15 17.52 -10.62
C ASN A 135 3.01 16.99 -12.06
N LYS A 136 3.94 16.14 -12.52
CA LYS A 136 3.84 15.46 -13.83
C LYS A 136 2.62 14.55 -13.90
N VAL A 137 2.39 13.73 -12.87
CA VAL A 137 1.21 12.85 -12.80
C VAL A 137 -0.08 13.67 -12.75
N LYS A 138 -0.10 14.79 -12.02
CA LYS A 138 -1.27 15.68 -11.96
C LYS A 138 -1.59 16.31 -13.32
N ILE A 139 -0.58 16.73 -14.08
CA ILE A 139 -0.76 17.27 -15.45
C ILE A 139 -1.28 16.18 -16.39
N LEU A 140 -0.71 14.98 -16.35
CA LEU A 140 -1.14 13.87 -17.19
C LEU A 140 -2.57 13.42 -16.89
N THR A 141 -2.90 13.34 -15.61
CA THR A 141 -4.25 12.96 -15.14
C THR A 141 -5.27 14.05 -15.51
N GLY A 142 -4.90 15.33 -15.44
CA GLY A 142 -5.75 16.44 -15.87
C GLY A 142 -6.07 16.39 -17.36
N SER A 143 -5.08 16.11 -18.22
CA SER A 143 -5.29 15.94 -19.66
C SER A 143 -6.25 14.79 -19.97
N LEU A 144 -6.07 13.64 -19.31
CA LEU A 144 -6.94 12.48 -19.49
C LEU A 144 -8.40 12.83 -19.14
N ILE A 145 -8.64 13.48 -17.99
CA ILE A 145 -9.98 13.88 -17.56
C ILE A 145 -10.62 14.84 -18.57
N CYS A 146 -9.88 15.81 -19.09
CA CYS A 146 -10.38 16.70 -20.14
C CYS A 146 -10.79 15.94 -21.40
N THR A 147 -9.98 14.98 -21.86
CA THR A 147 -10.34 14.19 -23.04
C THR A 147 -11.61 13.37 -22.81
N VAL A 148 -11.72 12.67 -21.67
CA VAL A 148 -12.91 11.88 -21.32
C VAL A 148 -14.16 12.75 -21.19
N ALA A 149 -14.05 13.95 -20.63
CA ALA A 149 -15.17 14.90 -20.53
C ALA A 149 -15.65 15.37 -21.91
N ILE A 150 -14.73 15.63 -22.85
CA ILE A 150 -15.07 16.02 -24.22
C ILE A 150 -15.77 14.86 -24.94
N PHE A 151 -15.27 13.63 -24.80
CA PHE A 151 -15.88 12.45 -25.42
C PHE A 151 -17.26 12.15 -24.86
N THR A 152 -17.44 12.19 -23.55
CA THR A 152 -18.74 11.94 -22.90
C THR A 152 -19.76 13.03 -23.24
N GLY A 153 -19.35 14.30 -23.26
CA GLY A 153 -20.21 15.41 -23.69
C GLY A 153 -20.61 15.30 -25.16
N SER A 154 -19.66 14.99 -26.05
CA SER A 154 -19.92 14.83 -27.50
C SER A 154 -20.86 13.65 -27.78
N PHE A 155 -20.67 12.53 -27.07
CA PHE A 155 -21.54 11.36 -27.19
C PHE A 155 -22.97 11.64 -26.71
N ALA A 156 -23.14 12.36 -25.59
CA ALA A 156 -24.46 12.75 -25.09
C ALA A 156 -25.19 13.70 -26.06
N LEU A 157 -24.46 14.63 -26.68
CA LEU A 157 -25.02 15.57 -27.66
C LEU A 157 -25.45 14.84 -28.94
N ILE A 158 -24.64 13.90 -29.42
CA ILE A 158 -24.98 13.05 -30.57
C ILE A 158 -26.18 12.16 -30.25
N ALA A 159 -26.24 11.54 -29.07
CA ALA A 159 -27.35 10.70 -28.66
C ALA A 159 -28.67 11.50 -28.56
N TYR A 160 -28.62 12.72 -28.01
CA TYR A 160 -29.79 13.61 -27.96
C TYR A 160 -30.23 14.05 -29.37
N ASN A 161 -29.29 14.40 -30.25
CA ASN A 161 -29.61 14.76 -31.63
C ASN A 161 -30.16 13.56 -32.43
N LEU A 162 -29.68 12.35 -32.16
CA LEU A 162 -30.23 11.11 -32.73
C LEU A 162 -31.66 10.87 -32.24
N ASP A 163 -31.95 11.02 -30.95
CA ASP A 163 -33.30 10.83 -30.40
C ASP A 163 -34.30 11.83 -30.99
N ILE A 164 -33.91 13.10 -31.13
CA ILE A 164 -34.75 14.13 -31.76
C ILE A 164 -35.01 13.83 -33.24
N ASN A 165 -33.98 13.56 -34.04
CA ASN A 165 -34.16 13.27 -35.47
C ASN A 165 -34.84 11.91 -35.70
N PHE A 166 -34.71 10.94 -34.79
CA PHE A 166 -35.36 9.63 -34.86
C PHE A 166 -36.84 9.70 -34.51
N LEU A 167 -37.23 10.53 -33.53
CA LEU A 167 -38.64 10.82 -33.23
C LEU A 167 -39.32 11.58 -34.37
N GLU A 168 -38.59 12.42 -35.11
CA GLU A 168 -39.09 13.11 -36.31
C GLU A 168 -39.20 12.17 -37.53
N LEU A 169 -38.39 11.11 -37.59
CA LEU A 169 -38.48 10.07 -38.63
C LEU A 169 -39.63 9.06 -38.39
N LEU A 170 -40.20 9.02 -37.18
CA LEU A 170 -41.26 8.09 -36.78
C LEU A 170 -42.67 8.72 -36.63
N GLY A 171 -42.90 9.94 -37.12
CA GLY A 171 -44.25 10.50 -37.21
C GLY A 171 -44.45 11.43 -38.41
N PRO A 172 -45.57 11.38 -39.17
CA PRO A 172 -46.66 10.41 -39.22
C PRO A 172 -46.72 9.70 -40.59
N SER A 173 -46.41 8.39 -40.62
CA SER A 173 -46.92 7.50 -41.67
C SER A 173 -48.32 7.06 -41.25
N GLN A 174 -49.35 7.90 -41.48
CA GLN A 174 -50.76 7.53 -41.61
C GLN A 174 -51.54 8.70 -42.23
N ALA A 175 -51.48 8.80 -43.55
CA ALA A 175 -52.44 9.56 -44.35
C ALA A 175 -52.66 8.86 -45.69
N SER A 176 -53.08 7.59 -45.65
CA SER A 176 -53.72 6.95 -46.79
C SER A 176 -54.63 5.85 -46.27
N LEU A 177 -55.91 6.20 -46.10
CA LEU A 177 -57.12 5.37 -46.19
C LEU A 177 -58.24 6.03 -45.39
N LYS A 178 -58.90 7.00 -46.02
CA LYS A 178 -60.34 7.20 -45.83
C LYS A 178 -60.93 7.88 -47.05
N ASP A 179 -61.76 7.09 -47.72
CA ASP A 179 -62.89 7.40 -48.62
C ASP A 179 -62.64 8.29 -49.84
#